data_AF-A0A424YY04-F1
#
_entry.id   AF-A0A424YY04-F1
#
_cell.length_a   1.000
_cell.length_b   1.000
_cell.length_c   1.000
_cell.angle_alpha   90.00
_cell.angle_beta   90.00
_cell.angle_gamma   90.00
#
_symmetry.space_group_name_H-M   'P 1'
#
loop_
_entity.id
_entity.type
_entity.pdbx_description
1 polymer ?
#
loop_
_entity_poly.entity_id
_entity_poly.type
_entity_poly.pdbx_seq_one_letter_code
_entity_poly.pdbx_strand_id
1 'polypeptide(L)'
;NKQESKSKVENSSSTPTNEASKISSGVIVRGTIDTFINTGLISGVSGVRTFRDITYLINTGTIKSTTTDENYAAIDIRSPNAASVNVQNLINTGSLDSQSQGILIEARSSITNLYNNGTIKAQKDGIAFISEGKTNSNNNIKIENIILGKNSDIQAQENAINVNVIGDFSTQTSVSIDSINIQEGAKVSGQEAGIKISQSNQFKNNNGSKKDNTVGQIIVAGEVKGGSEGGIVNEGTIKASENKSSSKSRTRRSLEDSSNQQSEEE
;
A
#
# COMPACT_ATOMS: atom_id res chain seq x y z
N ASN A 1 7.18 28.64 -25.80
CA ASN A 1 8.20 28.63 -24.72
C ASN A 1 7.72 27.75 -23.58
N LYS A 2 8.02 26.45 -23.62
CA LYS A 2 7.80 25.54 -22.48
C LYS A 2 9.05 25.62 -21.61
N GLN A 3 8.91 26.20 -20.43
CA GLN A 3 9.99 26.30 -19.46
C GLN A 3 10.02 24.95 -18.71
N GLU A 4 10.91 24.04 -19.11
CA GLU A 4 11.21 22.85 -18.31
C GLU A 4 11.99 23.29 -17.07
N SER A 5 11.31 23.41 -15.93
CA SER A 5 11.96 23.55 -14.63
C SER A 5 12.55 22.20 -14.23
N LYS A 6 13.82 21.97 -14.60
CA LYS A 6 14.61 20.84 -14.10
C LYS A 6 15.05 21.16 -12.66
N SER A 7 14.34 20.63 -11.68
CA SER A 7 14.77 20.65 -10.28
C SER A 7 15.92 19.65 -10.08
N LYS A 8 17.11 20.16 -9.77
CA LYS A 8 18.27 19.36 -9.35
C LYS A 8 17.98 18.81 -7.95
N VAL A 9 17.96 17.48 -7.81
CA VAL A 9 17.90 16.82 -6.50
C VAL A 9 19.34 16.65 -6.02
N GLU A 10 19.70 17.29 -4.91
CA GLU A 10 21.01 17.13 -4.28
C GLU A 10 20.97 15.99 -3.26
N ASN A 11 21.86 15.00 -3.44
CA ASN A 11 22.09 13.94 -2.47
C ASN A 11 22.90 14.51 -1.29
N SER A 12 22.26 14.71 -0.13
CA SER A 12 22.96 15.17 1.08
C SER A 12 23.36 13.99 1.95
N SER A 13 24.56 13.45 1.76
CA SER A 13 25.18 12.59 2.78
C SER A 13 25.77 13.48 3.87
N SER A 14 25.04 13.71 4.97
CA SER A 14 25.59 14.40 6.14
C SER A 14 26.06 13.40 7.19
N THR A 15 27.36 13.41 7.50
CA THR A 15 27.96 12.81 8.71
C THR A 15 27.42 13.50 9.98
N PRO A 16 27.25 12.77 11.10
CA PRO A 16 26.45 13.25 12.22
C PRO A 16 27.22 14.19 13.15
N THR A 17 26.67 15.39 13.35
CA THR A 17 26.91 16.19 14.55
C THR A 17 25.57 16.69 15.09
N ASN A 18 25.32 16.27 16.34
CA ASN A 18 24.30 16.70 17.31
C ASN A 18 22.85 16.18 17.22
N GLU A 19 22.41 15.73 18.40
CA GLU A 19 21.13 15.16 18.88
C GLU A 19 19.90 16.06 18.66
N ALA A 20 19.51 16.25 17.40
CA ALA A 20 18.17 16.68 17.02
C ALA A 20 17.78 15.96 15.74
N SER A 21 17.10 14.81 15.89
CA SER A 21 16.40 14.00 14.87
C SER A 21 16.54 14.52 13.42
N LYS A 22 17.71 14.29 12.82
CA LYS A 22 17.90 14.52 11.40
C LYS A 22 17.31 13.31 10.69
N ILE A 23 16.13 13.50 10.08
CA ILE A 23 15.54 12.57 9.12
C ILE A 23 16.59 12.35 8.01
N SER A 24 17.32 11.25 8.08
CA SER A 24 18.38 10.91 7.13
C SER A 24 17.77 10.14 5.95
N SER A 25 16.97 10.78 5.11
CA SER A 25 16.49 10.14 3.88
C SER A 25 17.49 10.32 2.73
N GLY A 26 17.58 9.37 1.81
CA GLY A 26 18.44 9.50 0.63
C GLY A 26 18.04 10.68 -0.25
N VAL A 27 16.72 10.86 -0.43
CA VAL A 27 16.12 12.06 -1.03
C VAL A 27 14.95 12.54 -0.18
N ILE A 28 14.84 13.85 0.02
CA ILE A 28 13.69 14.50 0.65
C ILE A 28 13.06 15.49 -0.34
N VAL A 29 11.78 15.30 -0.65
CA VAL A 29 10.98 16.19 -1.49
C VAL A 29 10.18 17.15 -0.59
N ARG A 30 10.50 18.45 -0.68
CA ARG A 30 9.86 19.52 0.12
C ARG A 30 8.99 20.48 -0.69
N GLY A 31 8.98 20.36 -2.02
CA GLY A 31 8.14 21.13 -2.93
C GLY A 31 7.30 20.22 -3.82
N THR A 32 6.27 20.76 -4.45
CA THR A 32 5.49 20.03 -5.47
C THR A 32 6.38 19.72 -6.67
N ILE A 33 6.33 18.49 -7.17
CA ILE A 33 7.15 18.03 -8.31
C ILE A 33 6.24 17.43 -9.38
N ASP A 34 6.40 17.86 -10.63
CA ASP A 34 5.70 17.21 -11.74
C ASP A 34 6.25 15.80 -11.97
N THR A 35 7.56 15.64 -12.04
CA THR A 35 8.17 14.33 -12.33
C THR A 35 9.47 14.14 -11.56
N PHE A 36 9.53 13.06 -10.79
CA PHE A 36 10.71 12.53 -10.12
C PHE A 36 11.08 11.19 -10.77
N ILE A 37 12.32 11.05 -11.24
CA ILE A 37 12.81 9.82 -11.87
C ILE A 37 14.09 9.38 -11.16
N ASN A 38 14.09 8.14 -10.65
CA ASN A 38 15.30 7.46 -10.22
C ASN A 38 15.70 6.36 -11.21
N THR A 39 16.91 6.45 -11.74
CA THR A 39 17.54 5.40 -12.56
C THR A 39 18.78 4.79 -11.90
N GLY A 40 19.19 5.31 -10.74
CA GLY A 40 20.41 4.91 -10.02
C GLY A 40 20.10 4.31 -8.65
N LEU A 41 21.05 4.41 -7.72
CA LEU A 41 20.86 4.02 -6.32
C LEU A 41 20.52 5.25 -5.47
N ILE A 42 19.40 5.18 -4.77
CA ILE A 42 19.05 6.09 -3.66
C ILE A 42 19.01 5.27 -2.38
N SER A 43 19.68 5.72 -1.32
CA SER A 43 19.72 4.99 -0.04
C SER A 43 19.72 5.96 1.14
N GLY A 44 18.95 5.64 2.18
CA GLY A 44 18.93 6.35 3.46
C GLY A 44 18.05 5.64 4.48
N VAL A 45 17.81 6.26 5.63
CA VAL A 45 16.82 5.81 6.64
C VAL A 45 15.44 5.67 6.00
N SER A 46 14.99 6.66 5.22
CA SER A 46 14.06 6.40 4.11
C SER A 46 14.85 6.50 2.81
N GLY A 47 14.47 5.76 1.78
CA GLY A 47 15.05 5.94 0.45
C GLY A 47 14.65 7.30 -0.12
N VAL A 48 13.38 7.44 -0.48
CA VAL A 48 12.73 8.68 -0.90
C VAL A 48 11.64 9.03 0.09
N ARG A 49 11.70 10.22 0.68
CA ARG A 49 10.63 10.77 1.52
C ARG A 49 10.02 12.01 0.87
N THR A 50 8.71 12.05 0.71
CA THR A 50 8.00 13.24 0.20
C THR A 50 7.04 13.82 1.23
N PHE A 51 6.97 15.15 1.24
CA PHE A 51 6.04 15.94 2.05
C PHE A 51 5.04 16.75 1.22
N ARG A 52 5.08 16.61 -0.10
CA ARG A 52 4.33 17.43 -1.06
C ARG A 52 3.90 16.60 -2.27
N ASP A 53 2.99 17.18 -3.04
CA ASP A 53 2.40 16.53 -4.21
C ASP A 53 3.43 16.16 -5.27
N ILE A 54 3.27 14.99 -5.86
CA ILE A 54 4.09 14.50 -6.98
C ILE A 54 3.17 13.97 -8.07
N THR A 55 3.28 14.47 -9.30
CA THR A 55 2.46 13.93 -10.40
C THR A 55 2.98 12.54 -10.84
N TYR A 56 4.30 12.40 -11.03
CA TYR A 56 4.94 11.14 -11.38
C TYR A 56 6.16 10.86 -10.51
N LEU A 57 6.12 9.79 -9.71
CA LEU A 57 7.28 9.22 -9.01
C LEU A 57 7.65 7.91 -9.71
N ILE A 58 8.72 7.93 -10.50
CA ILE A 58 9.15 6.82 -11.34
C ILE A 58 10.47 6.26 -10.79
N ASN A 59 10.48 4.98 -10.46
CA ASN A 59 11.69 4.24 -10.12
C ASN A 59 11.99 3.17 -11.16
N THR A 60 13.13 3.27 -11.83
CA THR A 60 13.72 2.21 -12.66
C THR A 60 15.05 1.71 -12.07
N GLY A 61 15.61 2.42 -11.09
CA GLY A 61 16.82 2.03 -10.35
C GLY A 61 16.50 1.31 -9.03
N THR A 62 17.36 1.50 -8.04
CA THR A 62 17.20 0.95 -6.69
C THR A 62 16.95 2.05 -5.69
N ILE A 63 15.90 1.92 -4.87
CA ILE A 63 15.65 2.78 -3.72
C ILE A 63 15.72 1.91 -2.47
N LYS A 64 16.57 2.30 -1.51
CA LYS A 64 16.87 1.53 -0.31
C LYS A 64 16.51 2.29 0.97
N SER A 65 15.79 1.62 1.87
CA SER A 65 15.69 2.00 3.27
C SER A 65 16.62 1.14 4.11
N THR A 66 17.44 1.78 4.94
CA THR A 66 18.47 1.10 5.74
C THR A 66 18.08 0.89 7.20
N THR A 67 16.92 1.40 7.64
CA THR A 67 16.48 1.29 9.04
C THR A 67 15.47 0.16 9.21
N THR A 68 15.47 -0.44 10.40
CA THR A 68 14.45 -1.40 10.84
C THR A 68 13.28 -0.73 11.56
N ASP A 69 13.30 0.59 11.71
CA ASP A 69 12.20 1.36 12.31
C ASP A 69 10.98 1.35 11.38
N GLU A 70 9.84 0.92 11.91
CA GLU A 70 8.56 0.74 11.20
C GLU A 70 7.97 2.05 10.66
N ASN A 71 8.47 3.19 11.15
CA ASN A 71 8.06 4.53 10.69
C ASN A 71 8.79 4.97 9.41
N TYR A 72 9.54 4.09 8.75
CA TYR A 72 10.34 4.44 7.57
C TYR A 72 10.23 3.38 6.49
N ALA A 73 10.51 3.79 5.24
CA ALA A 73 10.32 2.96 4.08
C ALA A 73 11.27 3.29 2.93
N ALA A 74 11.37 2.41 1.93
CA ALA A 74 12.06 2.76 0.70
C ALA A 74 11.39 3.95 0.01
N ILE A 75 10.06 3.95 -0.11
CA ILE A 75 9.26 5.13 -0.49
C ILE A 75 8.34 5.51 0.67
N ASP A 76 8.44 6.75 1.11
CA ASP A 76 7.83 7.24 2.34
C ASP A 76 7.05 8.54 2.07
N ILE A 77 5.73 8.45 2.08
CA ILE A 77 4.83 9.56 1.77
C ILE A 77 4.26 10.09 3.08
N ARG A 78 4.65 11.31 3.44
CA ARG A 78 4.33 11.93 4.73
C ARG A 78 3.54 13.22 4.55
N SER A 79 2.57 13.46 5.41
CA SER A 79 1.67 14.63 5.48
C SER A 79 1.94 15.45 6.76
N PRO A 80 3.12 16.09 6.91
CA PRO A 80 3.46 16.85 8.10
C PRO A 80 2.51 18.04 8.29
N ASN A 81 2.21 18.38 9.54
CA ASN A 81 1.32 19.49 9.91
C ASN A 81 -0.08 19.41 9.26
N ALA A 82 -0.58 18.20 9.05
CA ALA A 82 -1.88 17.97 8.44
C ALA A 82 -2.01 18.58 7.01
N ALA A 83 -0.94 18.63 6.23
CA ALA A 83 -1.01 19.02 4.82
C ALA A 83 -1.21 17.77 3.94
N SER A 84 -2.34 17.66 3.23
CA SER A 84 -2.57 16.55 2.30
C SER A 84 -1.46 16.45 1.26
N VAL A 85 -1.10 15.20 0.93
CA VAL A 85 -0.08 14.89 -0.07
C VAL A 85 -0.67 13.95 -1.10
N ASN A 86 -0.61 14.35 -2.37
CA ASN A 86 -1.16 13.59 -3.47
C ASN A 86 -0.03 13.10 -4.39
N VAL A 87 0.09 11.79 -4.57
CA VAL A 87 0.97 11.21 -5.58
C VAL A 87 0.10 10.64 -6.69
N GLN A 88 0.06 11.27 -7.86
CA GLN A 88 -0.84 10.78 -8.90
C GLN A 88 -0.38 9.41 -9.44
N ASN A 89 0.90 9.25 -9.77
CA ASN A 89 1.43 7.99 -10.28
C ASN A 89 2.73 7.63 -9.57
N LEU A 90 2.71 6.56 -8.77
CA LEU A 90 3.90 5.90 -8.26
C LEU A 90 4.16 4.67 -9.13
N ILE A 91 5.24 4.71 -9.90
CA ILE A 91 5.61 3.68 -10.87
C ILE A 91 6.93 3.05 -10.46
N ASN A 92 6.91 1.80 -10.02
CA ASN A 92 8.11 1.03 -9.74
C ASN A 92 8.33 -0.03 -10.82
N THR A 93 9.42 0.08 -11.57
CA THR A 93 9.92 -0.95 -12.49
C THR A 93 11.31 -1.44 -12.11
N GLY A 94 11.95 -0.77 -11.15
CA GLY A 94 13.23 -1.16 -10.57
C GLY A 94 13.05 -1.97 -9.29
N SER A 95 13.89 -1.69 -8.29
CA SER A 95 13.90 -2.37 -6.99
C SER A 95 13.67 -1.41 -5.83
N LEU A 96 12.75 -1.78 -4.94
CA LEU A 96 12.64 -1.20 -3.60
C LEU A 96 13.18 -2.23 -2.60
N ASP A 97 14.25 -1.91 -1.88
CA ASP A 97 14.86 -2.78 -0.88
C ASP A 97 14.78 -2.11 0.50
N SER A 98 13.93 -2.61 1.39
CA SER A 98 13.67 -1.98 2.68
C SER A 98 13.97 -2.92 3.83
N GLN A 99 14.73 -2.42 4.81
CA GLN A 99 14.89 -3.04 6.12
C GLN A 99 13.67 -2.88 7.05
N SER A 100 12.62 -2.21 6.57
CA SER A 100 11.35 -2.00 7.23
C SER A 100 10.22 -2.13 6.19
N GLN A 101 9.39 -1.10 6.00
CA GLN A 101 8.27 -1.08 5.05
C GLN A 101 8.75 -0.82 3.61
N GLY A 102 8.17 -1.47 2.61
CA GLY A 102 8.51 -1.21 1.19
C GLY A 102 8.05 0.19 0.76
N ILE A 103 6.75 0.43 0.87
CA ILE A 103 6.09 1.72 0.65
C ILE A 103 5.25 2.04 1.90
N LEU A 104 5.47 3.22 2.49
CA LEU A 104 4.72 3.70 3.65
C LEU A 104 3.97 4.98 3.31
N ILE A 105 2.66 5.00 3.59
CA ILE A 105 1.76 6.09 3.23
C ILE A 105 1.07 6.62 4.48
N GLU A 106 1.31 7.89 4.79
CA GLU A 106 0.71 8.52 5.96
C GLU A 106 -0.72 9.00 5.71
N ALA A 107 -1.51 9.02 6.78
CA ALA A 107 -2.81 9.67 6.89
C ALA A 107 -2.89 10.96 6.08
N ARG A 108 -4.06 11.21 5.45
CA ARG A 108 -4.35 12.39 4.58
C ARG A 108 -3.64 12.40 3.24
N SER A 109 -2.87 11.36 2.93
CA SER A 109 -2.28 11.20 1.61
C SER A 109 -3.22 10.47 0.66
N SER A 110 -3.07 10.73 -0.64
CA SER A 110 -3.74 9.99 -1.68
C SER A 110 -2.80 9.53 -2.79
N ILE A 111 -3.11 8.39 -3.40
CA ILE A 111 -2.45 7.90 -4.61
C ILE A 111 -3.51 7.53 -5.65
N THR A 112 -3.42 8.08 -6.86
CA THR A 112 -4.30 7.64 -7.96
C THR A 112 -3.85 6.27 -8.45
N ASN A 113 -2.61 6.12 -8.87
CA ASN A 113 -2.07 4.84 -9.36
C ASN A 113 -0.76 4.48 -8.65
N LEU A 114 -0.78 3.36 -7.91
CA LEU A 114 0.42 2.65 -7.49
C LEU A 114 0.61 1.48 -8.44
N TYR A 115 1.53 1.64 -9.40
CA TYR A 115 1.88 0.61 -10.36
C TYR A 115 3.24 0.01 -10.01
N ASN A 116 3.24 -1.27 -9.66
CA ASN A 116 4.47 -2.05 -9.55
C ASN A 116 4.60 -2.96 -10.77
N ASN A 117 5.79 -3.02 -11.33
CA ASN A 117 6.22 -3.97 -12.35
C ASN A 117 7.72 -4.27 -12.21
N GLY A 118 8.19 -4.19 -10.97
CA GLY A 118 9.53 -4.53 -10.53
C GLY A 118 9.46 -5.20 -9.15
N THR A 119 10.54 -5.10 -8.37
CA THR A 119 10.64 -5.78 -7.08
C THR A 119 10.36 -4.83 -5.91
N ILE A 120 9.61 -5.30 -4.93
CA ILE A 120 9.48 -4.70 -3.59
C ILE A 120 9.90 -5.76 -2.58
N LYS A 121 11.05 -5.58 -1.94
CA LYS A 121 11.54 -6.43 -0.86
C LYS A 121 11.48 -5.65 0.46
N ALA A 122 10.72 -6.17 1.42
CA ALA A 122 10.50 -5.52 2.71
C ALA A 122 10.74 -6.50 3.85
N GLN A 123 11.39 -6.04 4.93
CA GLN A 123 11.52 -6.82 6.17
C GLN A 123 10.28 -6.70 7.08
N LYS A 124 9.32 -5.85 6.71
CA LYS A 124 7.98 -5.75 7.30
C LYS A 124 6.94 -5.96 6.20
N ASP A 125 6.04 -5.02 6.00
CA ASP A 125 5.04 -5.07 4.95
C ASP A 125 5.57 -4.48 3.63
N GLY A 126 5.08 -5.00 2.51
CA GLY A 126 5.41 -4.46 1.18
C GLY A 126 4.81 -3.08 0.97
N ILE A 127 3.52 -2.92 1.30
CA ILE A 127 2.77 -1.66 1.28
C ILE A 127 2.04 -1.53 2.62
N ALA A 128 2.30 -0.44 3.35
CA ALA A 128 1.73 -0.16 4.66
C ALA A 128 1.21 1.28 4.77
N PHE A 129 0.37 1.49 5.78
CA PHE A 129 -0.29 2.77 6.03
C PHE A 129 -0.12 3.19 7.48
N ILE A 130 0.21 4.45 7.71
CA ILE A 130 0.52 4.96 9.06
C ILE A 130 -0.26 6.21 9.39
N SER A 131 -0.51 6.43 10.69
CA SER A 131 -1.08 7.67 11.20
C SER A 131 -0.27 8.18 12.39
N GLU A 132 0.57 9.18 12.15
CA GLU A 132 1.34 9.90 13.16
C GLU A 132 0.87 11.37 13.28
N GLY A 133 1.10 12.01 14.43
CA GLY A 133 0.87 13.45 14.65
C GLY A 133 -0.55 13.85 15.09
N LYS A 134 -0.79 15.16 15.29
CA LYS A 134 -2.07 15.68 15.81
C LYS A 134 -3.20 15.56 14.77
N THR A 135 -4.33 15.02 15.18
CA THR A 135 -5.51 14.78 14.33
C THR A 135 -6.42 16.02 14.21
N ASN A 136 -7.00 16.21 13.02
CA ASN A 136 -8.25 16.95 12.83
C ASN A 136 -9.24 16.07 12.05
N SER A 137 -10.46 16.53 11.81
CA SER A 137 -11.49 15.80 11.07
C SER A 137 -11.12 15.73 9.57
N ASN A 138 -10.29 14.75 9.16
CA ASN A 138 -10.20 14.14 7.82
C ASN A 138 -8.85 13.41 7.62
N ASN A 139 -8.62 12.29 8.32
CA ASN A 139 -7.35 11.56 8.29
C ASN A 139 -7.31 10.36 7.34
N ASN A 140 -8.24 10.25 6.40
CA ASN A 140 -8.32 9.05 5.55
C ASN A 140 -7.14 8.99 4.58
N ILE A 141 -6.71 7.77 4.28
CA ILE A 141 -5.78 7.47 3.19
C ILE A 141 -6.61 6.93 2.04
N LYS A 142 -6.35 7.40 0.82
CA LYS A 142 -7.10 7.02 -0.37
C LYS A 142 -6.18 6.54 -1.47
N ILE A 143 -6.38 5.32 -1.95
CA ILE A 143 -5.68 4.77 -3.10
C ILE A 143 -6.75 4.40 -4.12
N GLU A 144 -6.70 4.91 -5.34
CA GLU A 144 -7.66 4.45 -6.34
C GLU A 144 -7.23 3.06 -6.83
N ASN A 145 -6.00 2.93 -7.35
CA ASN A 145 -5.56 1.69 -7.95
C ASN A 145 -4.21 1.23 -7.41
N ILE A 146 -4.16 -0.01 -6.94
CA ILE A 146 -2.92 -0.79 -6.79
C ILE A 146 -2.87 -1.79 -7.94
N ILE A 147 -1.90 -1.63 -8.83
CA ILE A 147 -1.77 -2.46 -10.03
C ILE A 147 -0.41 -3.15 -9.99
N LEU A 148 -0.42 -4.47 -9.92
CA LEU A 148 0.76 -5.31 -9.92
C LEU A 148 0.88 -5.95 -11.31
N GLY A 149 1.73 -5.35 -12.15
CA GLY A 149 2.01 -5.79 -13.50
C GLY A 149 2.71 -7.15 -13.54
N LYS A 150 2.80 -7.74 -14.75
CA LYS A 150 3.33 -9.10 -14.97
C LYS A 150 4.72 -9.40 -14.37
N ASN A 151 5.55 -8.39 -14.18
CA ASN A 151 6.89 -8.54 -13.61
C ASN A 151 6.95 -8.12 -12.13
N SER A 152 5.80 -7.82 -11.52
CA SER A 152 5.73 -7.50 -10.09
C SER A 152 6.21 -8.68 -9.26
N ASP A 153 7.06 -8.37 -8.29
CA ASP A 153 7.48 -9.30 -7.26
C ASP A 153 7.51 -8.57 -5.91
N ILE A 154 6.49 -8.79 -5.09
CA ILE A 154 6.46 -8.29 -3.70
C ILE A 154 6.86 -9.43 -2.77
N GLN A 155 7.93 -9.21 -2.01
CA GLN A 155 8.47 -10.13 -1.02
C GLN A 155 8.54 -9.42 0.34
N ALA A 156 7.54 -9.66 1.17
CA ALA A 156 7.42 -9.09 2.50
C ALA A 156 7.65 -10.16 3.58
N GLN A 157 8.24 -9.79 4.73
CA GLN A 157 8.35 -10.69 5.87
C GLN A 157 7.10 -10.70 6.75
N GLU A 158 6.22 -9.71 6.61
CA GLU A 158 4.88 -9.71 7.20
C GLU A 158 3.85 -9.83 6.07
N ASN A 159 3.12 -8.77 5.75
CA ASN A 159 2.09 -8.78 4.72
C ASN A 159 2.58 -8.12 3.43
N ALA A 160 2.33 -8.72 2.26
CA ALA A 160 2.72 -8.05 1.02
C ALA A 160 1.93 -6.75 0.80
N ILE A 161 0.63 -6.75 1.11
CA ILE A 161 -0.21 -5.55 1.20
C ILE A 161 -0.94 -5.58 2.54
N ASN A 162 -0.62 -4.63 3.42
CA ASN A 162 -1.27 -4.48 4.73
C ASN A 162 -2.28 -3.34 4.71
N VAL A 163 -3.56 -3.64 4.52
CA VAL A 163 -4.66 -2.67 4.59
C VAL A 163 -5.11 -2.52 6.05
N ASN A 164 -4.16 -2.10 6.87
CA ASN A 164 -4.34 -1.67 8.24
C ASN A 164 -3.63 -0.33 8.44
N VAL A 165 -4.08 0.48 9.40
CA VAL A 165 -3.37 1.69 9.80
C VAL A 165 -2.56 1.38 11.04
N ILE A 166 -1.23 1.53 10.97
CA ILE A 166 -0.34 1.46 12.12
C ILE A 166 -0.13 2.86 12.74
N GLY A 167 0.40 2.91 13.97
CA GLY A 167 0.72 4.16 14.68
C GLY A 167 -0.35 4.71 15.64
N ASP A 168 0.02 5.80 16.31
CA ASP A 168 -0.66 6.37 17.49
C ASP A 168 -2.13 6.76 17.26
N PHE A 169 -2.48 7.14 16.04
CA PHE A 169 -3.83 7.62 15.69
C PHE A 169 -4.53 6.69 14.70
N SER A 170 -4.09 5.43 14.62
CA SER A 170 -4.69 4.38 13.80
C SER A 170 -6.20 4.21 14.00
N THR A 171 -6.72 4.46 15.20
CA THR A 171 -8.16 4.38 15.52
C THR A 171 -9.00 5.51 14.92
N GLN A 172 -8.42 6.57 14.37
CA GLN A 172 -9.15 7.72 13.80
C GLN A 172 -8.99 7.83 12.28
N THR A 173 -8.25 6.89 11.71
CA THR A 173 -7.81 6.87 10.32
C THR A 173 -8.32 5.59 9.66
N SER A 174 -8.66 5.70 8.39
CA SER A 174 -9.03 4.56 7.57
C SER A 174 -8.32 4.62 6.23
N VAL A 175 -8.08 3.45 5.66
CA VAL A 175 -7.60 3.28 4.30
C VAL A 175 -8.78 2.92 3.40
N SER A 176 -8.88 3.58 2.25
CA SER A 176 -9.81 3.20 1.19
C SER A 176 -9.02 2.92 -0.08
N ILE A 177 -9.16 1.71 -0.61
CA ILE A 177 -8.54 1.27 -1.86
C ILE A 177 -9.65 0.92 -2.83
N ASP A 178 -9.77 1.59 -3.98
CA ASP A 178 -10.86 1.27 -4.92
C ASP A 178 -10.61 -0.08 -5.60
N SER A 179 -9.38 -0.33 -6.07
CA SER A 179 -9.01 -1.60 -6.69
C SER A 179 -7.60 -2.09 -6.36
N ILE A 180 -7.47 -3.40 -6.22
CA ILE A 180 -6.21 -4.15 -6.23
C ILE A 180 -6.26 -5.11 -7.43
N ASN A 181 -5.40 -4.90 -8.42
CA ASN A 181 -5.34 -5.70 -9.64
C ASN A 181 -3.98 -6.39 -9.76
N ILE A 182 -3.99 -7.71 -9.71
CA ILE A 182 -2.80 -8.57 -9.73
C ILE A 182 -2.79 -9.32 -11.05
N GLN A 183 -1.98 -8.84 -11.99
CA GLN A 183 -1.94 -9.35 -13.36
C GLN A 183 -1.25 -10.71 -13.44
N GLU A 184 -1.52 -11.45 -14.51
CA GLU A 184 -0.84 -12.71 -14.81
C GLU A 184 0.69 -12.53 -14.79
N GLY A 185 1.38 -13.44 -14.11
CA GLY A 185 2.84 -13.40 -13.90
C GLY A 185 3.30 -12.63 -12.66
N ALA A 186 2.46 -11.73 -12.10
CA ALA A 186 2.78 -11.04 -10.85
C ALA A 186 2.86 -12.02 -9.67
N LYS A 187 3.78 -11.75 -8.74
CA LYS A 187 3.96 -12.51 -7.50
C LYS A 187 3.81 -11.60 -6.29
N VAL A 188 2.93 -11.98 -5.37
CA VAL A 188 2.61 -11.23 -4.16
C VAL A 188 2.76 -12.15 -2.97
N SER A 189 3.86 -12.04 -2.24
CA SER A 189 4.19 -12.94 -1.13
C SER A 189 4.48 -12.17 0.15
N GLY A 190 3.66 -12.43 1.18
CA GLY A 190 3.98 -12.12 2.58
C GLY A 190 4.17 -13.41 3.37
N GLN A 191 4.97 -13.38 4.44
CA GLN A 191 5.09 -14.56 5.33
C GLN A 191 3.90 -14.69 6.29
N GLU A 192 3.13 -13.63 6.49
CA GLU A 192 1.84 -13.69 7.19
C GLU A 192 0.71 -13.85 6.17
N ALA A 193 0.37 -12.77 5.47
CA ALA A 193 -0.61 -12.77 4.39
C ALA A 193 -0.07 -12.17 3.09
N GLY A 194 -0.60 -12.60 1.95
CA GLY A 194 -0.37 -11.89 0.68
C GLY A 194 -1.07 -10.52 0.71
N ILE A 195 -2.34 -10.51 1.08
CA ILE A 195 -3.14 -9.29 1.27
C ILE A 195 -3.88 -9.43 2.59
N LYS A 196 -3.67 -8.49 3.51
CA LYS A 196 -4.41 -8.42 4.77
C LYS A 196 -5.30 -7.19 4.79
N ILE A 197 -6.59 -7.38 5.10
CA ILE A 197 -7.57 -6.31 5.25
C ILE A 197 -8.08 -6.38 6.68
N SER A 198 -7.49 -5.55 7.53
CA SER A 198 -7.81 -5.52 8.95
C SER A 198 -8.98 -4.58 9.26
N GLN A 199 -9.72 -4.93 10.31
CA GLN A 199 -10.71 -4.01 10.87
C GLN A 199 -10.00 -2.78 11.44
N SER A 200 -10.59 -1.60 11.26
CA SER A 200 -10.10 -0.41 11.97
C SER A 200 -10.26 -0.61 13.48
N ASN A 201 -9.22 -0.27 14.25
CA ASN A 201 -9.08 -0.52 15.70
C ASN A 201 -10.17 0.12 16.61
N GLN A 202 -11.20 0.78 16.08
CA GLN A 202 -12.25 1.43 16.87
C GLN A 202 -13.16 0.49 17.67
N PHE A 203 -13.17 -0.82 17.40
CA PHE A 203 -14.20 -1.70 17.95
C PHE A 203 -14.04 -2.10 19.42
N LYS A 204 -12.96 -1.72 20.11
CA LYS A 204 -12.81 -2.11 21.52
C LYS A 204 -13.50 -1.19 22.52
N ASN A 205 -13.85 0.08 22.19
CA ASN A 205 -14.48 1.01 23.16
C ASN A 205 -15.38 2.09 22.50
N ASN A 206 -16.71 1.90 22.61
CA ASN A 206 -17.82 2.89 22.62
C ASN A 206 -18.01 3.95 21.51
N ASN A 207 -19.23 3.92 20.90
CA ASN A 207 -20.03 5.04 20.37
C ASN A 207 -19.45 6.02 19.32
N GLY A 208 -18.39 5.69 18.59
CA GLY A 208 -17.86 6.51 17.49
C GLY A 208 -18.41 6.14 16.10
N SER A 209 -18.51 7.14 15.21
CA SER A 209 -18.79 6.93 13.78
C SER A 209 -17.63 6.17 13.11
N LYS A 210 -17.89 4.89 12.85
CA LYS A 210 -17.06 3.90 12.16
C LYS A 210 -16.27 4.48 10.97
N LYS A 211 -14.96 4.24 10.92
CA LYS A 211 -14.18 4.34 9.68
C LYS A 211 -13.49 3.00 9.39
N ASP A 212 -14.19 2.13 8.71
CA ASP A 212 -13.62 0.86 8.27
C ASP A 212 -12.55 1.09 7.21
N ASN A 213 -11.51 0.24 7.22
CA ASN A 213 -10.68 0.07 6.03
C ASN A 213 -11.55 -0.60 4.95
N THR A 214 -11.44 -0.12 3.71
CA THR A 214 -12.26 -0.61 2.60
C THR A 214 -11.40 -0.94 1.41
N VAL A 215 -11.72 -2.06 0.76
CA VAL A 215 -11.19 -2.42 -0.55
C VAL A 215 -12.38 -2.68 -1.46
N GLY A 216 -12.47 -1.98 -2.58
CA GLY A 216 -13.59 -2.11 -3.52
C GLY A 216 -13.53 -3.42 -4.31
N GLN A 217 -12.48 -3.58 -5.12
CA GLN A 217 -12.26 -4.78 -5.93
C GLN A 217 -10.89 -5.39 -5.67
N ILE A 218 -10.83 -6.73 -5.70
CA ILE A 218 -9.58 -7.49 -5.76
C ILE A 218 -9.69 -8.42 -6.96
N ILE A 219 -8.83 -8.22 -7.95
CA ILE A 219 -8.78 -9.02 -9.18
C ILE A 219 -7.44 -9.74 -9.19
N VAL A 220 -7.48 -11.06 -9.24
CA VAL A 220 -6.27 -11.90 -9.15
C VAL A 220 -6.17 -12.81 -10.37
N ALA A 221 -5.19 -12.53 -11.23
CA ALA A 221 -4.73 -13.40 -12.31
C ALA A 221 -3.29 -13.90 -12.07
N GLY A 222 -2.52 -13.23 -11.20
CA GLY A 222 -1.20 -13.66 -10.74
C GLY A 222 -1.22 -14.56 -9.49
N GLU A 223 -0.06 -14.72 -8.86
CA GLU A 223 0.12 -15.51 -7.63
C GLU A 223 0.01 -14.62 -6.39
N VAL A 224 -0.82 -15.04 -5.42
CA VAL A 224 -0.92 -14.43 -4.10
C VAL A 224 -0.67 -15.49 -3.04
N LYS A 225 0.39 -15.30 -2.25
CA LYS A 225 0.84 -16.23 -1.22
C LYS A 225 0.94 -15.53 0.13
N GLY A 226 0.33 -16.13 1.13
CA GLY A 226 0.63 -15.87 2.54
C GLY A 226 1.28 -17.09 3.17
N GLY A 227 1.90 -16.91 4.34
CA GLY A 227 2.39 -18.00 5.15
C GLY A 227 1.39 -18.37 6.23
N SER A 228 1.53 -17.79 7.42
CA SER A 228 0.77 -18.18 8.62
C SER A 228 -0.73 -17.84 8.56
N GLU A 229 -1.15 -16.83 7.80
CA GLU A 229 -2.56 -16.39 7.78
C GLU A 229 -3.29 -16.75 6.48
N GLY A 230 -2.61 -16.67 5.32
CA GLY A 230 -3.16 -17.10 4.02
C GLY A 230 -2.99 -16.08 2.90
N GLY A 231 -3.37 -16.44 1.67
CA GLY A 231 -3.19 -15.57 0.50
C GLY A 231 -3.90 -14.21 0.64
N ILE A 232 -5.20 -14.24 0.93
CA ILE A 232 -6.02 -13.03 1.14
C ILE A 232 -6.80 -13.23 2.43
N VAL A 233 -6.59 -12.32 3.38
CA VAL A 233 -7.22 -12.34 4.69
C VAL A 233 -8.07 -11.08 4.83
N ASN A 234 -9.36 -11.25 5.06
CA ASN A 234 -10.26 -10.16 5.40
C ASN A 234 -10.83 -10.42 6.79
N GLU A 235 -10.46 -9.57 7.74
CA GLU A 235 -10.96 -9.61 9.11
C GLU A 235 -12.29 -8.86 9.24
N GLY A 236 -12.66 -8.06 8.23
CA GLY A 236 -13.88 -7.25 8.20
C GLY A 236 -15.09 -7.94 7.58
N THR A 237 -16.07 -7.14 7.15
CA THR A 237 -17.30 -7.65 6.50
C THR A 237 -17.16 -7.62 4.99
N ILE A 238 -17.44 -8.75 4.33
CA ILE A 238 -17.65 -8.79 2.89
C ILE A 238 -19.12 -8.50 2.62
N LYS A 239 -19.38 -7.42 1.87
CA LYS A 239 -20.73 -7.08 1.42
C LYS A 239 -20.81 -7.27 -0.07
N ALA A 240 -21.83 -7.99 -0.53
CA ALA A 240 -22.20 -7.93 -1.94
C ALA A 240 -22.68 -6.51 -2.25
N SER A 241 -22.29 -5.97 -3.41
CA SER A 241 -22.98 -4.80 -3.96
C SER A 241 -24.48 -5.11 -4.01
N GLU A 242 -25.33 -4.16 -3.66
CA GLU A 242 -26.75 -4.24 -3.98
C GLU A 242 -26.86 -4.31 -5.51
N ASN A 243 -26.85 -5.53 -6.04
CA ASN A 243 -27.30 -5.77 -7.39
C ASN A 243 -28.74 -5.28 -7.37
N LYS A 244 -29.02 -4.16 -8.04
CA LYS A 244 -30.36 -3.83 -8.49
C LYS A 244 -30.80 -4.87 -9.54
N SER A 245 -30.73 -6.16 -9.23
CA SER A 245 -31.30 -7.21 -10.03
C SER A 245 -32.74 -7.37 -9.54
N SER A 246 -33.66 -6.97 -10.41
CA SER A 246 -35.08 -7.34 -10.39
C SER A 246 -35.29 -8.71 -9.73
N SER A 247 -36.16 -8.72 -8.73
CA SER A 247 -36.75 -9.87 -8.06
C SER A 247 -36.99 -11.06 -9.00
N LYS A 248 -36.02 -11.96 -9.10
CA LYS A 248 -36.24 -13.35 -9.48
C LYS A 248 -35.63 -14.24 -8.42
N SER A 249 -36.52 -14.83 -7.62
CA SER A 249 -36.24 -15.84 -6.62
C SER A 249 -35.23 -16.86 -7.16
N ARG A 250 -34.03 -16.89 -6.60
CA ARG A 250 -33.07 -17.96 -6.87
C ARG A 250 -33.34 -19.07 -5.87
N THR A 251 -33.90 -20.17 -6.35
CA THR A 251 -34.01 -21.41 -5.57
C THR A 251 -32.60 -21.88 -5.22
N ARG A 252 -32.31 -22.05 -3.92
CA ARG A 252 -31.06 -22.64 -3.45
C ARG A 252 -30.99 -24.08 -3.97
N ARG A 253 -29.95 -24.42 -4.74
CA ARG A 253 -29.57 -25.83 -4.96
C ARG A 253 -28.67 -26.22 -3.79
N SER A 254 -29.14 -27.14 -2.94
CA SER A 254 -28.30 -27.80 -1.95
C SER A 254 -27.32 -28.73 -2.67
N LEU A 255 -26.13 -28.91 -2.10
CA LEU A 255 -25.08 -29.80 -2.61
C LEU A 255 -25.42 -31.30 -2.46
N GLU A 256 -26.59 -31.62 -1.89
CA GLU A 256 -27.05 -32.99 -1.61
C GLU A 256 -27.53 -33.76 -2.84
N ASP A 257 -27.79 -33.09 -3.98
CA ASP A 257 -28.23 -33.77 -5.21
C ASP A 257 -27.10 -34.45 -6.01
N SER A 258 -25.87 -34.48 -5.48
CA SER A 258 -24.70 -35.05 -6.19
C SER A 258 -24.43 -36.52 -5.88
N SER A 259 -25.19 -37.16 -4.98
CA SER A 259 -24.88 -38.51 -4.46
C SER A 259 -25.79 -39.63 -4.96
N ASN A 260 -26.57 -39.45 -6.03
CA ASN A 260 -27.46 -40.50 -6.54
C ASN A 260 -27.35 -40.75 -8.05
N GLN A 261 -26.13 -40.85 -8.57
CA GLN A 261 -25.87 -41.61 -9.80
C GLN A 261 -24.95 -42.79 -9.45
N GLN A 262 -25.54 -43.77 -8.76
CA GLN A 262 -25.01 -45.11 -8.68
C GLN A 262 -25.67 -45.93 -9.81
N SER A 263 -24.81 -46.55 -10.63
CA SER A 263 -25.00 -47.87 -11.23
C SER A 263 -26.36 -48.22 -11.81
N GLU A 264 -26.44 -48.29 -13.13
CA GLU A 264 -27.01 -49.41 -13.90
C GLU A 264 -26.88 -49.08 -15.38
N GLU A 265 -26.01 -49.79 -16.09
CA GLU A 265 -26.28 -50.29 -17.43
C GLU A 265 -25.25 -51.41 -17.71
N GLU A 266 -25.82 -52.58 -18.01
CA GLU A 266 -25.17 -53.85 -18.38
C GLU A 266 -24.35 -53.76 -19.68
#